data_AF-A0A7V7VBX6-F1
#
_entry.id   AF-A0A7V7VBX6-F1
#
_cell.length_a   1.000
_cell.length_b   1.000
_cell.length_c   1.000
_cell.angle_alpha   90.00
_cell.angle_beta   90.00
_cell.angle_gamma   90.00
#
_symmetry.space_group_name_H-M   'P 1'
#
loop_
_entity.id
_entity.type
_entity.pdbx_description
1 polymer ?
#
loop_
_entity_poly.entity_id
_entity_poly.type
_entity_poly.pdbx_seq_one_letter_code
_entity_poly.pdbx_strand_id
1 'polypeptide(L)'
;MKVYSKDEIVEQAKELAKMISETEEVDFFKKAEAQIHKNENVKRAIDEIKALQKQAVNLQHYGKWEALKKVEAEIDALQDKLDSIPVVQEFKSSQTYVNDLLQLVASTISNNVTDEILISTNGDVLKGETGAAVESKKGNCGC
;
A
#
# COMPACT_ATOMS: atom_id res chain seq x y z
N MET A 1 -11.81 -18.74 -27.87
CA MET A 1 -11.65 -17.84 -26.69
C MET A 1 -10.33 -18.20 -26.05
N LYS A 2 -9.35 -17.28 -26.04
CA LYS A 2 -8.04 -17.54 -25.43
C LYS A 2 -8.23 -17.52 -23.92
N VAL A 3 -7.92 -18.62 -23.24
CA VAL A 3 -7.89 -18.68 -21.78
C VAL A 3 -6.48 -18.26 -21.38
N TYR A 4 -6.36 -17.22 -20.57
CA TYR A 4 -5.06 -16.78 -20.06
C TYR A 4 -4.61 -17.68 -18.91
N SER A 5 -3.34 -18.06 -18.93
CA SER A 5 -2.69 -18.72 -17.79
C SER A 5 -2.38 -17.71 -16.68
N LYS A 6 -2.21 -18.20 -15.44
CA LYS A 6 -1.78 -17.34 -14.32
C LYS A 6 -0.45 -16.66 -14.61
N ASP A 7 0.46 -17.35 -15.29
CA ASP A 7 1.77 -16.81 -15.65
C ASP A 7 1.66 -15.64 -16.64
N GLU A 8 0.78 -15.73 -17.65
CA GLU A 8 0.52 -14.63 -18.58
C GLU A 8 -0.05 -13.39 -17.87
N ILE A 9 -0.93 -13.59 -16.88
CA ILE A 9 -1.47 -12.47 -16.08
C ILE A 9 -0.37 -11.83 -15.22
N VAL A 10 0.51 -12.64 -14.63
CA VAL A 10 1.66 -12.14 -13.85
C VAL A 10 2.65 -11.39 -14.73
N GLU A 11 2.90 -11.85 -15.97
CA GLU A 11 3.72 -11.13 -16.94
C GLU A 11 3.13 -9.74 -17.25
N GLN A 12 1.83 -9.65 -17.54
CA GLN A 12 1.19 -8.35 -17.77
C GLN A 12 1.19 -7.46 -16.53
N ALA A 13 1.05 -8.03 -15.34
CA ALA A 13 1.17 -7.28 -14.10
C ALA A 13 2.58 -6.70 -13.91
N LYS A 14 3.63 -7.40 -14.33
CA LYS A 14 5.01 -6.87 -14.33
C LYS A 14 5.18 -5.72 -15.32
N GLU A 15 4.59 -5.82 -16.51
CA GLU A 15 4.59 -4.72 -17.49
C GLU A 15 3.86 -3.50 -16.92
N LEU A 16 2.70 -3.70 -16.29
CA LEU A 16 1.98 -2.64 -15.59
C LEU A 16 2.81 -2.01 -14.47
N ALA A 17 3.49 -2.82 -13.67
CA ALA A 17 4.39 -2.33 -12.63
C ALA A 17 5.53 -1.47 -13.21
N LYS A 18 6.07 -1.85 -14.38
CA LYS A 18 7.07 -1.05 -15.08
C LYS A 18 6.50 0.31 -15.51
N MET A 19 5.31 0.33 -16.11
CA MET A 19 4.64 1.59 -16.49
C MET A 19 4.40 2.48 -15.28
N ILE A 20 3.91 1.93 -14.17
CA ILE A 20 3.73 2.65 -12.91
C ILE A 20 5.06 3.22 -12.41
N SER A 21 6.17 2.48 -12.55
CA SER A 21 7.49 2.94 -12.09
C SER A 21 8.05 4.14 -12.87
N GLU A 22 7.49 4.43 -14.04
CA GLU A 22 7.84 5.52 -14.95
C GLU A 22 6.87 6.72 -14.83
N THR A 23 5.96 6.71 -13.87
CA THR A 23 5.03 7.82 -13.59
C THR A 23 5.69 8.97 -12.81
N GLU A 24 5.07 10.15 -12.87
CA GLU A 24 5.54 11.35 -12.17
C GLU A 24 5.53 11.18 -10.64
N GLU A 25 4.54 10.47 -10.10
CA GLU A 25 4.41 10.15 -8.68
C GLU A 25 5.60 9.33 -8.19
N VAL A 26 6.03 8.33 -8.98
CA VAL A 26 7.18 7.50 -8.66
C VAL A 26 8.50 8.25 -8.88
N ASP A 27 8.59 9.12 -9.88
CA ASP A 27 9.77 9.98 -10.06
C ASP A 27 9.95 10.98 -8.90
N PHE A 28 8.86 11.58 -8.43
CA PHE A 28 8.85 12.43 -7.25
C PHE A 28 9.29 11.67 -5.99
N PHE A 29 8.81 10.43 -5.81
CA PHE A 29 9.26 9.55 -4.75
C PHE A 29 10.78 9.29 -4.80
N LYS A 30 11.32 8.91 -5.97
CA LYS A 30 12.76 8.67 -6.16
C LYS A 30 13.61 9.91 -5.83
N LYS A 31 13.14 11.10 -6.24
CA LYS A 31 13.83 12.37 -5.95
C LYS A 31 13.83 12.68 -4.45
N ALA A 32 12.69 12.54 -3.77
CA ALA A 32 12.58 12.77 -2.34
C ALA A 32 13.43 11.77 -1.54
N GLU A 33 13.44 10.49 -1.93
CA GLU A 33 14.30 9.45 -1.33
C GLU A 33 15.79 9.83 -1.43
N ALA A 34 16.24 10.26 -2.62
CA ALA A 34 17.61 10.66 -2.83
C ALA A 34 18.02 11.88 -1.98
N GLN A 35 17.10 12.80 -1.71
CA GLN A 35 17.34 13.95 -0.83
C GLN A 35 17.44 13.52 0.64
N ILE A 36 16.57 12.61 1.10
CA ILE A 36 16.67 12.02 2.43
C ILE A 36 18.01 11.33 2.65
N HIS A 37 18.45 10.50 1.70
CA HIS A 37 19.72 9.78 1.81
C HIS A 37 20.95 10.69 1.88
N LYS A 38 20.88 11.88 1.28
CA LYS A 38 21.94 12.88 1.36
C LYS A 38 21.93 13.68 2.66
N ASN A 39 20.83 13.65 3.41
CA ASN A 39 20.71 14.40 4.65
C ASN A 39 21.33 13.63 5.82
N GLU A 40 22.56 14.01 6.20
CA GLU A 40 23.30 13.46 7.33
C GLU A 40 22.50 13.45 8.65
N ASN A 41 21.70 14.49 8.91
CA ASN A 41 20.93 14.59 10.15
C ASN A 41 19.80 13.57 10.18
N VAL A 42 19.10 13.38 9.04
CA VAL A 42 18.04 12.37 8.90
C VAL A 42 18.64 10.97 9.09
N LYS A 43 19.77 10.70 8.43
CA LYS A 43 20.46 9.41 8.54
C LYS A 43 20.86 9.09 9.98
N ARG A 44 21.46 10.04 10.69
CA ARG A 44 21.86 9.87 12.10
C ARG A 44 20.65 9.58 13.00
N ALA A 45 19.57 10.34 12.84
CA ALA A 45 18.34 10.12 13.62
C ALA A 45 17.72 8.75 13.33
N ILE A 46 17.74 8.28 12.07
CA ILE A 46 17.27 6.93 11.71
C ILE A 46 18.13 5.85 12.38
N ASP A 47 19.46 6.00 12.37
CA ASP A 47 20.36 5.04 12.99
C ASP A 47 20.19 4.99 14.52
N GLU A 48 19.95 6.14 15.15
CA GLU A 48 19.63 6.25 16.57
C GLU A 48 18.29 5.57 16.91
N ILE A 49 17.24 5.83 16.12
CA ILE A 49 15.93 5.17 16.28
C ILE A 49 16.08 3.65 16.18
N LYS A 50 16.85 3.13 15.22
CA LYS A 50 17.09 1.68 15.07
C LYS A 50 17.79 1.09 16.30
N ALA A 51 18.76 1.81 16.86
CA ALA A 51 19.44 1.38 18.08
C ALA A 51 18.47 1.32 19.27
N LEU A 52 17.63 2.35 19.44
CA LEU A 52 16.60 2.40 20.47
C LEU A 52 15.54 1.33 20.30
N GLN A 53 15.09 1.04 19.07
CA GLN A 53 14.16 -0.06 18.78
C GLN A 53 14.72 -1.42 19.20
N LYS A 54 16.01 -1.68 18.90
CA LYS A 54 16.69 -2.90 19.35
C LYS A 54 16.75 -2.98 20.87
N GLN A 55 17.00 -1.86 21.54
CA GLN A 55 16.97 -1.77 22.99
C GLN A 55 15.57 -2.01 23.54
N ALA A 56 14.53 -1.44 22.93
CA ALA A 56 13.13 -1.65 23.30
C ALA A 56 12.74 -3.13 23.22
N VAL A 57 13.06 -3.82 22.12
CA VAL A 57 12.82 -5.27 21.98
C VAL A 57 13.50 -6.07 23.10
N ASN A 58 14.73 -5.71 23.45
CA ASN A 58 15.45 -6.34 24.54
C ASN A 58 14.78 -6.08 25.91
N LEU A 59 14.37 -4.84 26.19
CA LEU A 59 13.69 -4.47 27.43
C LEU A 59 12.32 -5.15 27.56
N GLN A 60 11.57 -5.23 26.46
CA GLN A 60 10.30 -5.95 26.38
C GLN A 60 10.49 -7.44 26.67
N HIS A 61 11.49 -8.08 26.07
CA HIS A 61 11.81 -9.49 26.30
C HIS A 61 12.09 -9.78 27.79
N TYR A 62 12.76 -8.88 28.49
CA TYR A 62 13.06 -9.01 29.93
C TYR A 62 12.00 -8.39 30.86
N GLY A 63 10.86 -7.94 30.33
CA GLY A 63 9.75 -7.38 31.13
C GLY A 63 10.09 -6.08 31.87
N LYS A 64 11.05 -5.29 31.39
CA LYS A 64 11.49 -4.03 32.02
C LYS A 64 10.62 -2.85 31.56
N TRP A 65 9.35 -2.84 31.94
CA TRP A 65 8.32 -1.92 31.43
C TRP A 65 8.61 -0.44 31.65
N GLU A 66 9.13 -0.03 32.81
CA GLU A 66 9.46 1.39 33.06
C GLU A 66 10.60 1.90 32.17
N ALA A 67 11.60 1.06 31.93
CA ALA A 67 12.71 1.39 31.04
C ALA A 67 12.26 1.38 29.58
N LEU A 68 11.39 0.42 29.20
CA LEU A 68 10.79 0.36 27.88
C LEU A 68 10.06 1.66 27.55
N LYS A 69 9.20 2.13 28.47
CA LYS A 69 8.43 3.37 28.28
C LYS A 69 9.31 4.60 28.06
N LYS A 70 10.48 4.67 28.70
CA LYS A 70 11.45 5.76 28.48
C LYS A 70 12.06 5.69 27.09
N VAL A 71 12.46 4.50 26.65
CA VAL A 71 13.02 4.28 25.30
C VAL A 71 11.97 4.58 24.23
N GLU A 72 10.72 4.18 24.42
CA GLU A 72 9.61 4.51 23.53
C GLU A 72 9.40 6.02 23.42
N ALA A 73 9.39 6.74 24.55
CA ALA A 73 9.28 8.20 24.54
C ALA A 73 10.46 8.89 23.83
N GLU A 74 11.68 8.35 23.94
CA GLU A 74 12.85 8.84 23.20
C GLU A 74 12.72 8.59 21.69
N ILE A 75 12.20 7.42 21.29
CA ILE A 75 11.90 7.10 19.90
C ILE A 75 10.87 8.08 19.34
N ASP A 76 9.76 8.32 20.07
CA ASP A 76 8.70 9.23 19.65
C ASP A 76 9.25 10.66 19.47
N ALA A 77 10.07 11.14 20.42
CA ALA A 77 10.68 12.46 20.32
C ALA A 77 11.65 12.60 19.13
N LEU A 78 12.35 11.53 18.75
CA LEU A 78 13.20 11.52 17.56
C LEU A 78 12.38 11.46 16.26
N GLN A 79 11.27 10.72 16.26
CA GLN A 79 10.34 10.67 15.13
C GLN A 79 9.68 12.03 14.90
N ASP A 80 9.21 12.71 15.95
CA ASP A 80 8.63 14.06 15.84
C ASP A 80 9.64 15.07 15.25
N LYS A 81 10.91 14.96 15.66
CA LYS A 81 12.00 15.78 15.11
C LYS A 81 12.24 15.47 13.64
N LEU A 82 12.26 14.20 13.24
CA LEU A 82 12.40 13.79 11.84
C LEU A 82 11.23 14.30 11.00
N ASP A 83 10.00 14.18 11.51
CA ASP A 83 8.77 14.59 10.85
C ASP A 83 8.66 16.10 10.64
N SER A 84 9.39 16.87 11.45
CA SER A 84 9.51 18.32 11.31
C SER A 84 10.46 18.75 10.19
N ILE A 85 11.27 17.83 9.63
CA ILE A 85 12.23 18.14 8.58
C ILE A 85 11.49 18.23 7.22
N PRO A 86 11.61 19.34 6.47
CA PRO A 86 10.91 19.51 5.19
C PRO A 86 11.09 18.35 4.19
N VAL A 87 12.32 17.86 4.02
CA VAL A 87 12.59 16.74 3.09
C VAL A 87 11.93 15.42 3.53
N VAL A 88 11.68 15.25 4.84
CA VAL A 88 10.96 14.08 5.37
C VAL A 88 9.47 14.22 5.08
N GLN A 89 8.90 15.42 5.21
CA GLN A 89 7.51 15.69 4.85
C GLN A 89 7.25 15.49 3.36
N GLU A 90 8.17 15.95 2.50
CA GLU A 90 8.10 15.71 1.05
C GLU A 90 8.14 14.22 0.71
N PHE A 91 9.00 13.46 1.38
CA PHE A 91 9.07 12.00 1.20
C PHE A 91 7.84 11.26 1.73
N LYS A 92 7.25 11.69 2.85
CA LYS A 92 5.98 11.13 3.32
C LYS A 92 4.85 11.42 2.33
N SER A 93 4.82 12.63 1.80
CA SER A 93 3.82 13.02 0.79
C SER A 93 3.98 12.21 -0.49
N SER A 94 5.22 12.00 -0.95
CA SER A 94 5.50 11.17 -2.13
C SER A 94 5.08 9.71 -1.94
N GLN A 95 5.26 9.15 -0.74
CA GLN A 95 4.74 7.83 -0.40
C GLN A 95 3.22 7.74 -0.51
N THR A 96 2.50 8.75 0.00
CA THR A 96 1.04 8.82 -0.10
C THR A 96 0.61 8.81 -1.57
N TYR A 97 1.22 9.64 -2.43
CA TYR A 97 0.88 9.68 -3.85
C TYR A 97 1.11 8.34 -4.57
N VAL A 98 2.22 7.66 -4.28
CA VAL A 98 2.48 6.32 -4.84
C VAL A 98 1.46 5.31 -4.31
N ASN A 99 1.09 5.37 -3.03
CA ASN A 99 0.08 4.47 -2.46
C ASN A 99 -1.30 4.69 -3.09
N ASP A 100 -1.72 5.95 -3.25
CA ASP A 100 -2.98 6.31 -3.89
C ASP A 100 -3.04 5.79 -5.33
N LEU A 101 -1.93 5.92 -6.08
CA LEU A 101 -1.81 5.36 -7.43
C LEU A 101 -1.98 3.84 -7.44
N LEU A 102 -1.31 3.13 -6.53
CA LEU A 102 -1.43 1.67 -6.41
C LEU A 102 -2.86 1.26 -6.02
N GLN A 103 -3.50 2.00 -5.12
CA GLN A 103 -4.88 1.75 -4.71
C GLN A 103 -5.87 2.02 -5.85
N LEU A 104 -5.66 3.06 -6.64
CA LEU A 104 -6.45 3.35 -7.84
C LEU A 104 -6.37 2.20 -8.86
N VAL A 105 -5.16 1.70 -9.13
CA VAL A 105 -4.94 0.57 -10.03
C VAL A 105 -5.64 -0.69 -9.50
N ALA A 106 -5.44 -1.03 -8.22
CA ALA A 106 -6.08 -2.18 -7.60
C ALA A 106 -7.63 -2.10 -7.65
N SER A 107 -8.19 -0.93 -7.33
CA SER A 107 -9.64 -0.71 -7.35
C SER A 107 -10.19 -0.79 -8.78
N THR A 108 -9.47 -0.23 -9.75
CA THR A 108 -9.84 -0.30 -11.17
C THR A 108 -9.87 -1.74 -11.66
N ILE A 109 -8.85 -2.53 -11.34
CA ILE A 109 -8.80 -3.95 -11.70
C ILE A 109 -9.96 -4.71 -11.05
N SER A 110 -10.19 -4.51 -9.74
CA SER A 110 -11.25 -5.20 -9.00
C SER A 110 -12.65 -4.90 -9.58
N ASN A 111 -12.92 -3.65 -9.90
CA ASN A 111 -14.21 -3.23 -10.45
C ASN A 111 -14.41 -3.82 -11.86
N ASN A 112 -13.41 -3.71 -12.74
CA ASN A 112 -13.52 -4.26 -14.10
C ASN A 112 -13.66 -5.78 -14.12
N VAL A 113 -12.95 -6.51 -13.23
CA VAL A 113 -13.13 -7.96 -13.10
C VAL A 113 -14.55 -8.30 -12.66
N THR A 114 -15.12 -7.51 -11.73
CA THR A 114 -16.50 -7.69 -11.29
C THR A 114 -17.49 -7.45 -12.44
N ASP A 115 -17.32 -6.36 -13.19
CA ASP A 115 -18.17 -6.02 -14.34
C ASP A 115 -18.11 -7.09 -15.44
N GLU A 116 -16.91 -7.56 -15.80
CA GLU A 116 -16.72 -8.63 -16.78
C GLU A 116 -17.39 -9.95 -16.34
N ILE A 117 -17.35 -10.29 -15.05
CA ILE A 117 -18.05 -11.46 -14.51
C ILE A 117 -19.58 -11.26 -14.61
N LEU A 118 -20.09 -10.07 -14.32
CA LEU A 118 -21.53 -9.77 -14.42
C LEU A 118 -22.00 -9.86 -15.88
N ILE A 119 -21.25 -9.28 -16.82
CA ILE A 119 -21.56 -9.31 -18.26
C ILE A 119 -21.50 -10.74 -18.80
N SER A 120 -20.43 -11.47 -18.51
CA SER A 120 -20.24 -12.85 -18.99
C SER A 120 -21.24 -13.86 -18.40
N THR A 121 -21.79 -13.57 -17.22
CA THR A 121 -22.85 -14.39 -16.61
C THR A 121 -24.27 -13.95 -16.97
N ASN A 122 -24.48 -12.94 -17.83
CA ASN A 122 -25.81 -12.42 -18.16
C ASN A 122 -26.55 -11.79 -16.94
N GLY A 123 -25.77 -11.30 -15.97
CA GLY A 123 -26.23 -10.59 -14.77
C GLY A 123 -26.60 -9.12 -15.01
N ASP A 124 -27.13 -8.46 -13.99
CA ASP A 124 -27.53 -7.04 -14.06
C ASP A 124 -26.42 -6.17 -13.45
N VAL A 125 -25.67 -5.47 -14.31
CA VAL A 125 -24.56 -4.57 -13.94
C VAL A 125 -25.04 -3.45 -13.02
N LEU A 126 -26.28 -2.97 -13.19
CA LEU A 126 -26.83 -1.88 -12.36
C LEU A 126 -27.22 -2.34 -10.96
N LYS A 127 -27.37 -3.65 -10.74
CA LYS A 127 -27.72 -4.24 -9.44
C LYS A 127 -26.58 -5.03 -8.78
N GLY A 128 -25.46 -5.24 -9.48
CA GLY A 128 -24.34 -6.03 -8.98
C GLY A 128 -24.65 -7.52 -8.80
N GLU A 129 -25.64 -8.05 -9.54
CA GLU A 129 -26.10 -9.44 -9.39
C GLU A 129 -25.61 -10.30 -10.56
N THR A 130 -24.91 -11.41 -10.27
CA THR A 130 -24.49 -12.38 -11.29
C THR A 130 -25.69 -13.13 -11.87
N GLY A 131 -25.55 -13.70 -13.07
CA GLY A 131 -26.65 -14.43 -13.71
C GLY A 131 -27.22 -15.57 -12.86
N ALA A 132 -26.36 -16.30 -12.14
CA ALA A 132 -26.81 -17.34 -11.21
C ALA A 132 -27.70 -16.79 -10.08
N ALA A 133 -27.43 -15.57 -9.60
CA ALA A 133 -28.26 -14.90 -8.60
C ALA A 133 -29.60 -14.43 -9.21
N VAL A 134 -29.59 -13.93 -10.45
CA VAL A 134 -30.81 -13.53 -11.17
C VAL A 134 -31.70 -14.73 -11.49
N GLU A 135 -31.12 -15.86 -11.92
CA GLU A 135 -31.85 -17.10 -12.20
C GLU A 135 -32.43 -17.74 -10.94
N SER A 136 -31.68 -17.78 -9.84
CA SER A 136 -32.20 -18.29 -8.56
C SER A 136 -33.35 -17.44 -8.02
N LYS A 137 -33.33 -16.11 -8.21
CA LYS A 137 -34.46 -15.24 -7.84
C LYS A 137 -35.68 -15.43 -8.73
N LYS A 138 -35.51 -15.72 -10.03
CA LYS A 138 -36.62 -16.08 -10.93
C LYS A 138 -37.26 -17.42 -10.58
N GLY A 139 -36.49 -18.37 -10.04
CA GLY A 139 -36.99 -19.68 -9.58
C GLY A 139 -37.80 -19.64 -8.28
N ASN A 140 -37.69 -18.59 -7.46
CA ASN A 140 -38.36 -18.48 -6.16
C ASN A 140 -39.64 -17.62 -6.18
N CYS A 141 -40.14 -17.24 -7.36
CA CYS A 141 -41.39 -16.48 -7.52
C CYS A 141 -42.38 -17.23 -8.43
N GLY A 142 -42.69 -18.47 -8.06
CA GLY A 142 -43.66 -19.31 -8.75
C GLY A 142 -44.12 -20.48 -7.87
N CYS A 143 -45.18 -20.22 -7.10
CA CYS A 143 -45.99 -21.15 -6.27
C CYS A 143 -45.38 -21.70 -4.98
#